data_AF-A0A9K3KDH5-F1
#
_entry.id   AF-A0A9K3KDH5-F1
#
_cell.length_a   1.000
_cell.length_b   1.000
_cell.length_c   1.000
_cell.angle_alpha   90.00
_cell.angle_beta   90.00
_cell.angle_gamma   90.00
#
_symmetry.space_group_name_H-M   'P 1'
#
loop_
_entity.id
_entity.type
_entity.pdbx_description
1 polymer ?
#
loop_
_entity_poly.entity_id
_entity_poly.type
_entity_poly.pdbx_seq_one_letter_code
_entity_poly.pdbx_strand_id
1 'polypeptide(L)'
;MLWQRQLRSKTVAFDETAYKLFKSKHPRAAATKKGETFWDGHPAQTLLKCDIKQQATDLKKGTIARNKLPAEMRDSRPEYKEFKLETFRNHYYREQRALIESVYWQKKRNREGHKKLEENVGKLSSDI
;
A
#
# COMPACT_ATOMS: atom_id res chain seq x y z
N MET A 1 0.45 -22.05 23.94
CA MET A 1 0.59 -21.19 22.74
C MET A 1 0.92 -21.93 21.43
N LEU A 2 1.55 -23.11 21.43
CA LEU A 2 1.87 -23.86 20.19
C LEU A 2 0.63 -24.37 19.41
N TRP A 3 -0.43 -24.76 20.13
CA TRP A 3 -1.69 -25.26 19.53
C TRP A 3 -2.41 -24.23 18.64
N GLN A 4 -2.45 -22.95 19.04
CA GLN A 4 -3.07 -21.89 18.25
C GLN A 4 -2.32 -21.61 16.94
N ARG A 5 -0.98 -21.77 16.94
CA ARG A 5 -0.14 -21.61 15.74
C ARG A 5 -0.35 -22.75 14.75
N GLN A 6 -0.49 -23.98 15.24
CA GLN A 6 -0.75 -25.17 14.42
C GLN A 6 -2.12 -25.09 13.72
N LEU A 7 -3.16 -24.67 14.44
CA LEU A 7 -4.51 -24.47 13.91
C LEU A 7 -4.54 -23.38 12.83
N ARG A 8 -3.92 -22.23 13.11
CA ARG A 8 -3.83 -21.10 12.16
C ARG A 8 -3.04 -21.45 10.90
N SER A 9 -2.01 -22.29 11.02
CA SER A 9 -1.26 -22.77 9.85
C SER A 9 -2.10 -23.67 8.94
N LYS A 10 -2.95 -24.53 9.51
CA LYS A 10 -3.83 -25.42 8.74
C LYS A 10 -4.94 -24.65 8.03
N THR A 11 -5.53 -23.64 8.67
CA THR A 11 -6.54 -22.79 8.04
C THR A 11 -5.96 -21.97 6.89
N VAL A 12 -4.74 -21.43 7.05
CA VAL A 12 -4.06 -20.69 5.99
C VAL A 12 -3.81 -21.57 4.75
N ALA A 13 -3.37 -22.82 4.95
CA ALA A 13 -3.14 -23.74 3.82
C ALA A 13 -4.45 -24.08 3.08
N PHE A 14 -5.54 -24.32 3.82
CA PHE A 14 -6.86 -24.54 3.23
C PHE A 14 -7.32 -23.32 2.42
N ASP A 15 -7.27 -22.12 3.01
CA ASP A 15 -7.65 -20.88 2.34
C ASP A 15 -6.84 -20.62 1.08
N GLU A 16 -5.54 -20.92 1.12
CA GLU A 16 -4.66 -20.77 -0.04
C GLU A 16 -5.04 -21.73 -1.18
N THR A 17 -5.37 -22.98 -0.84
CA THR A 17 -5.87 -23.95 -1.84
C THR A 17 -7.21 -23.55 -2.43
N ALA A 18 -8.14 -23.08 -1.59
CA ALA A 18 -9.45 -22.58 -2.02
C ALA A 18 -9.30 -21.35 -2.93
N TYR A 19 -8.40 -20.42 -2.58
CA TYR A 19 -8.08 -19.24 -3.38
C TYR A 19 -7.50 -19.61 -4.75
N LYS A 20 -6.54 -20.55 -4.80
CA LYS A 20 -5.95 -21.02 -6.07
C LYS A 20 -7.02 -21.66 -6.97
N LEU A 21 -7.86 -22.52 -6.41
CA LEU A 21 -8.96 -23.15 -7.15
C LEU A 21 -9.94 -22.11 -7.70
N PHE A 22 -10.35 -21.15 -6.86
CA PHE A 22 -11.25 -20.06 -7.27
C PHE A 22 -10.63 -19.23 -8.40
N LYS A 23 -9.37 -18.84 -8.26
CA LYS A 23 -8.64 -18.07 -9.28
C LYS A 23 -8.52 -18.82 -10.60
N SER A 24 -8.33 -20.14 -10.56
CA SER A 24 -8.32 -20.98 -11.75
C SER A 24 -9.69 -21.06 -12.45
N LYS A 25 -10.78 -21.09 -11.67
CA LYS A 25 -12.16 -21.13 -12.20
C LYS A 25 -12.64 -19.77 -12.72
N HIS A 26 -12.08 -18.68 -12.20
CA HIS A 26 -12.46 -17.31 -12.53
C HIS A 26 -11.23 -16.53 -13.03
N PRO A 27 -10.75 -16.83 -14.25
CA PRO A 27 -9.63 -16.09 -14.82
C PRO A 27 -10.00 -14.62 -14.97
N ARG A 28 -9.03 -13.75 -14.71
CA ARG A 28 -9.22 -12.31 -14.89
C ARG A 28 -9.32 -11.99 -16.37
N ALA A 29 -10.24 -11.09 -16.72
CA ALA A 29 -10.28 -10.53 -18.07
C ALA A 29 -8.95 -9.83 -18.43
N ALA A 30 -8.67 -9.72 -19.72
CA ALA A 30 -7.48 -9.03 -20.22
C ALA A 30 -7.55 -7.51 -20.00
N ALA A 31 -8.75 -6.93 -20.06
CA ALA A 31 -9.00 -5.50 -19.91
C ALA A 31 -10.21 -5.23 -18.99
N THR A 32 -10.27 -4.01 -18.49
CA THR A 32 -11.42 -3.48 -17.76
C THR A 32 -12.61 -3.26 -18.70
N LYS A 33 -13.82 -3.07 -18.14
CA LYS A 33 -15.03 -2.72 -18.92
C LYS A 33 -14.87 -1.45 -19.78
N LYS A 34 -13.88 -0.61 -19.47
CA LYS A 34 -13.56 0.64 -20.20
C LYS A 34 -12.50 0.45 -21.28
N GLY A 35 -12.04 -0.78 -21.52
CA GLY A 35 -10.97 -1.10 -22.47
C GLY A 35 -9.55 -0.76 -21.99
N GLU A 36 -9.38 -0.39 -20.72
CA GLU A 36 -8.07 -0.07 -20.13
C GLU A 36 -7.43 -1.31 -19.52
N THR A 37 -6.09 -1.36 -19.53
CA THR A 37 -5.30 -2.35 -18.80
C THR A 37 -5.54 -2.25 -17.30
N PHE A 38 -5.36 -3.36 -16.59
CA PHE A 38 -5.47 -3.35 -15.13
C PHE A 38 -4.24 -2.69 -14.51
N TRP A 39 -4.47 -1.72 -13.63
CA TRP A 39 -3.39 -1.06 -12.89
C TRP A 39 -2.66 -2.02 -11.94
N ASP A 40 -3.41 -2.89 -11.27
CA ASP A 40 -2.88 -3.79 -10.27
C ASP A 40 -2.13 -4.96 -10.92
N GLY A 41 -0.86 -5.08 -10.56
CA GLY A 41 0.09 -5.99 -11.20
C GLY A 41 0.80 -5.41 -12.41
N HIS A 42 0.43 -4.22 -12.88
CA HIS A 42 1.14 -3.54 -13.97
C HIS A 42 2.50 -3.00 -13.49
N PRO A 43 3.56 -3.01 -14.32
CA PRO A 43 4.86 -2.40 -13.97
C PRO A 43 4.74 -0.95 -13.49
N ALA A 44 3.84 -0.19 -14.12
CA ALA A 44 3.53 1.20 -13.76
C ALA A 44 3.22 1.39 -12.26
N GLN A 45 2.59 0.41 -11.62
CA GLN A 45 2.26 0.48 -10.19
C GLN A 45 3.52 0.56 -9.33
N THR A 46 4.49 -0.31 -9.60
CA THR A 46 5.74 -0.38 -8.82
C THR A 46 6.60 0.83 -9.11
N LEU A 47 6.71 1.22 -10.38
CA LEU A 47 7.46 2.41 -10.80
C LEU A 47 6.91 3.69 -10.15
N LEU A 48 5.58 3.87 -10.14
CA LEU A 48 4.95 5.05 -9.58
C LEU A 48 5.23 5.19 -8.08
N LYS A 49 5.21 4.08 -7.35
CA LYS A 49 5.55 4.05 -5.91
C LYS A 49 6.99 4.48 -5.67
N CYS A 50 7.93 3.99 -6.48
CA CYS A 50 9.33 4.36 -6.38
C CYS A 50 9.52 5.85 -6.70
N ASP A 51 8.91 6.32 -7.77
CA ASP A 51 9.04 7.72 -8.20
C ASP A 51 8.45 8.70 -7.19
N ILE A 52 7.28 8.41 -6.61
CA ILE A 52 6.67 9.27 -5.59
C ILE A 52 7.54 9.33 -4.33
N LYS A 53 8.16 8.22 -3.94
CA LYS A 53 9.11 8.21 -2.81
C LYS A 53 10.37 9.00 -3.13
N GLN A 54 10.91 8.86 -4.32
CA GLN A 54 12.07 9.61 -4.78
C GLN A 54 11.75 11.11 -4.81
N GLN A 55 10.63 11.49 -5.43
CA GLN A 55 10.15 12.87 -5.47
C GLN A 55 9.95 13.45 -4.05
N ALA A 56 9.38 12.69 -3.11
CA ALA A 56 9.26 13.13 -1.72
C ALA A 56 10.63 13.31 -1.03
N THR A 57 11.62 12.51 -1.40
CA THR A 57 13.00 12.63 -0.90
C THR A 57 13.69 13.85 -1.48
N ASP A 58 13.57 14.07 -2.79
CA ASP A 58 14.16 15.20 -3.51
C ASP A 58 13.56 16.53 -3.05
N LEU A 59 12.25 16.56 -2.76
CA LEU A 59 11.58 17.72 -2.18
C LEU A 59 12.12 18.05 -0.78
N LYS A 60 12.34 17.04 0.06
CA LYS A 60 12.92 17.22 1.39
C LYS A 60 14.38 17.70 1.35
N LYS A 61 15.13 17.26 0.34
CA LYS A 61 16.52 17.68 0.10
C LYS A 61 16.62 19.07 -0.54
N GLY A 62 15.50 19.65 -1.01
CA GLY A 62 15.49 20.91 -1.75
C GLY A 62 15.99 20.80 -3.20
N THR A 63 16.17 19.59 -3.73
CA THR A 63 16.60 19.35 -5.12
C THR A 63 15.51 19.74 -6.12
N ILE A 64 14.24 19.63 -5.71
CA ILE A 64 13.08 20.09 -6.49
C ILE A 64 12.27 21.09 -5.66
N ALA A 65 11.75 22.12 -6.33
CA ALA A 65 10.97 23.17 -5.66
C ALA A 65 9.52 22.74 -5.36
N ARG A 66 8.95 21.85 -6.18
CA ARG A 66 7.57 21.39 -6.05
C ARG A 66 7.38 19.95 -6.48
N ASN A 67 6.25 19.39 -6.07
CA ASN A 67 5.77 18.13 -6.63
C ASN A 67 5.46 18.26 -8.13
N LYS A 68 5.79 17.21 -8.89
CA LYS A 68 5.36 17.07 -10.29
C LYS A 68 3.85 16.93 -10.37
N LEU A 69 3.24 17.50 -11.40
CA LEU A 69 1.83 17.32 -11.69
C LEU A 69 1.59 15.90 -12.24
N PRO A 70 0.38 15.33 -12.08
CA PRO A 70 0.06 14.01 -12.61
C PRO A 70 0.30 13.88 -14.12
N ALA A 71 0.05 14.94 -14.89
CA ALA A 71 0.31 14.98 -16.33
C ALA A 71 1.82 14.92 -16.63
N GLU A 72 2.62 15.78 -16.00
CA GLU A 72 4.09 15.79 -16.11
C GLU A 72 4.68 14.43 -15.72
N MET A 73 4.15 13.83 -14.66
CA MET A 73 4.57 12.54 -14.16
C MET A 73 4.24 11.42 -15.16
N ARG A 74 3.02 11.44 -15.73
CA ARG A 74 2.61 10.47 -16.76
C ARG A 74 3.49 10.58 -18.00
N ASP A 75 3.84 11.79 -18.40
CA ASP A 75 4.61 11.99 -19.63
C ASP A 75 6.08 11.57 -19.50
N SER A 76 6.57 11.43 -18.27
CA SER A 76 7.94 11.03 -17.97
C SER A 76 8.29 9.59 -18.33
N ARG A 77 7.31 8.67 -18.41
CA ARG A 77 7.56 7.25 -18.70
C ARG A 77 6.53 6.65 -19.66
N PRO A 78 6.92 5.75 -20.58
CA PRO A 78 5.99 5.11 -21.51
C PRO A 78 4.96 4.23 -20.80
N GLU A 79 5.33 3.53 -19.72
CA GLU A 79 4.44 2.61 -18.98
C GLU A 79 3.27 3.34 -18.32
N TYR A 80 3.42 4.63 -18.03
CA TYR A 80 2.35 5.46 -17.47
C TYR A 80 1.38 5.93 -18.55
N LYS A 81 1.85 6.07 -19.79
CA LYS A 81 1.05 6.57 -20.91
C LYS A 81 -0.01 5.55 -21.37
N GLU A 82 0.19 4.28 -21.07
CA GLU A 82 -0.79 3.20 -21.29
C GLU A 82 -2.12 3.45 -20.57
N PHE A 83 -2.09 4.22 -19.49
CA PHE A 83 -3.28 4.62 -18.76
C PHE A 83 -3.76 5.99 -19.21
N LYS A 84 -5.09 6.17 -19.24
CA LYS A 84 -5.68 7.50 -19.42
C LYS A 84 -5.25 8.41 -18.27
N LEU A 85 -5.11 9.71 -18.56
CA LEU A 85 -4.66 10.69 -17.59
C LEU A 85 -5.52 10.68 -16.31
N GLU A 86 -6.84 10.53 -16.44
CA GLU A 86 -7.74 10.47 -15.29
C GLU A 86 -7.46 9.26 -14.39
N THR A 87 -7.33 8.07 -14.98
CA THR A 87 -7.00 6.83 -14.26
C THR A 87 -5.64 6.97 -13.56
N PHE A 88 -4.63 7.43 -14.29
CA PHE A 88 -3.29 7.66 -13.74
C PHE A 88 -3.29 8.67 -12.59
N ARG A 89 -4.01 9.79 -12.75
CA ARG A 89 -4.15 10.84 -11.73
C ARG A 89 -4.69 10.29 -10.41
N ASN A 90 -5.70 9.42 -10.48
CA ASN A 90 -6.28 8.81 -9.29
C ASN A 90 -5.27 7.92 -8.55
N HIS A 91 -4.46 7.16 -9.30
CA HIS A 91 -3.39 6.35 -8.72
C HIS A 91 -2.28 7.21 -8.13
N TYR A 92 -1.84 8.26 -8.82
CA TYR A 92 -0.86 9.21 -8.32
C TYR A 92 -1.25 9.79 -6.95
N TYR A 93 -2.44 10.36 -6.83
CA TYR A 93 -2.89 10.94 -5.55
C TYR A 93 -3.13 9.90 -4.47
N ARG A 94 -3.53 8.67 -4.83
CA ARG A 94 -3.64 7.57 -3.87
C ARG A 94 -2.28 7.21 -3.28
N GLU A 95 -1.24 7.08 -4.10
CA GLU A 95 0.10 6.75 -3.62
C GLU A 95 0.72 7.92 -2.82
N GLN A 96 0.48 9.18 -3.21
CA GLN A 96 0.87 10.34 -2.39
C GLN A 96 0.22 10.34 -1.01
N ARG A 97 -1.10 10.10 -0.95
CA ARG A 97 -1.83 10.00 0.32
C ARG A 97 -1.30 8.85 1.18
N ALA A 98 -1.07 7.68 0.58
CA ALA A 98 -0.53 6.53 1.30
C ALA A 98 0.82 6.84 1.96
N LEU A 99 1.68 7.64 1.31
CA LEU A 99 2.96 8.06 1.88
C LEU A 99 2.76 8.92 3.14
N ILE A 100 1.83 9.86 3.13
CA ILE A 100 1.52 10.74 4.27
C ILE A 100 0.84 9.94 5.39
N GLU A 101 -0.20 9.20 5.04
CA GLU A 101 -1.02 8.41 5.96
C GLU A 101 -0.19 7.33 6.66
N SER A 102 0.73 6.66 5.95
CA SER A 102 1.57 5.62 6.56
C SER A 102 2.36 6.14 7.76
N VAL A 103 2.93 7.34 7.67
CA VAL A 103 3.66 7.99 8.75
C VAL A 103 2.73 8.35 9.90
N TYR A 104 1.54 8.87 9.59
CA TYR A 104 0.54 9.21 10.59
C TYR A 104 0.08 7.98 11.38
N TRP A 105 -0.29 6.90 10.69
CA TRP A 105 -0.75 5.65 11.32
C TRP A 105 0.32 5.00 12.17
N GLN A 106 1.59 5.06 11.76
CA GLN A 106 2.71 4.60 12.58
C GLN A 106 2.81 5.39 13.89
N LYS A 107 2.74 6.74 13.83
CA LYS A 107 2.77 7.59 15.04
C LYS A 107 1.59 7.30 15.96
N LYS A 108 0.38 7.20 15.41
CA LYS A 108 -0.84 6.90 16.17
C LYS A 108 -0.73 5.55 16.89
N ARG A 109 -0.34 4.50 16.17
CA ARG A 109 -0.13 3.15 16.71
C ARG A 109 0.91 3.13 17.84
N ASN A 110 2.02 3.84 17.68
CA ASN A 110 3.06 3.91 18.71
C ASN A 110 2.55 4.60 19.99
N ARG A 111 1.80 5.70 19.84
CA ARG A 111 1.18 6.40 20.98
C ARG A 111 0.21 5.51 21.75
N GLU A 112 -0.67 4.81 21.03
CA GLU A 112 -1.61 3.87 21.64
C GLU A 112 -0.90 2.70 22.34
N GLY A 113 0.19 2.21 21.75
CA GLY A 113 1.03 1.18 22.36
C GLY A 113 1.68 1.63 23.67
N HIS A 114 2.24 2.85 23.70
CA HIS A 114 2.81 3.44 24.91
C HIS A 114 1.78 3.61 26.02
N LYS A 115 0.60 4.14 25.70
CA LYS A 115 -0.47 4.31 26.70
C LYS A 115 -0.85 2.98 27.36
N LYS A 116 -1.00 1.91 26.57
CA LYS A 116 -1.30 0.57 27.09
C LYS A 116 -0.18 0.02 27.96
N LEU A 117 1.07 0.30 27.62
CA LEU A 117 2.22 -0.11 28.45
C LEU A 117 2.18 0.59 29.81
N GLU A 118 1.97 1.90 29.83
CA GLU A 118 1.84 2.68 31.08
C GLU A 118 0.68 2.20 31.95
N GLU A 119 -0.50 1.97 31.35
CA GLU A 119 -1.66 1.42 32.06
C GLU A 119 -1.37 0.04 32.67
N ASN A 120 -0.62 -0.82 31.99
CA ASN A 120 -0.26 -2.14 32.49
C ASN A 120 0.80 -2.06 33.61
N VAL A 121 1.80 -1.17 33.49
CA VAL A 121 2.80 -0.94 34.54
C VAL A 121 2.15 -0.36 35.79
N GLY A 122 1.21 0.57 35.64
CA GLY A 122 0.44 1.12 36.76
C GLY A 122 -0.34 0.06 37.52
N LYS A 123 -1.03 -0.85 36.82
CA LYS A 123 -1.74 -1.98 37.44
C LYS A 123 -0.82 -2.96 38.16
N LEU A 124 0.31 -3.32 37.55
CA LEU A 124 1.31 -4.18 38.19
C LEU A 124 1.91 -3.54 39.46
N SER A 125 2.05 -2.21 39.49
CA SER A 125 2.55 -1.50 40.67
C SER A 125 1.53 -1.34 41.80
N SER A 126 0.22 -1.40 41.49
CA SER A 126 -0.85 -1.34 42.50
C SER A 126 -1.17 -2.71 43.11
N ASP A 127 -0.71 -3.79 42.46
CA ASP A 127 -0.92 -5.17 42.89
C ASP A 127 0.24 -5.72 43.78
N ILE A 128 1.22 -4.86 44.13
CA ILE A 128 2.33 -5.13 45.08
C ILE A 128 2.11 -4.31 46.34
#